data_AF-A0A6P3Z5Z6-F1
#
_entry.id   AF-A0A6P3Z5Z6-F1
#
_cell.length_a   1.000
_cell.length_b   1.000
_cell.length_c   1.000
_cell.angle_alpha   90.00
_cell.angle_beta   90.00
_cell.angle_gamma   90.00
#
_symmetry.space_group_name_H-M   'P 1'
#
loop_
_entity.id
_entity.type
_entity.pdbx_description
1 polymer ?
#
loop_
_entity_poly.entity_id
_entity_poly.type
_entity_poly.pdbx_seq_one_letter_code
_entity_poly.pdbx_strand_id
1 'polypeptide(L)'
;LSISWIRKLLDMFVGCLEDFKVILLKNKGQTSKSPLDRFIDDFFERSVKALDICNAARDAIEKIRLWQKHLDIVLSALENRQRALSEGQFRRARKALMDLALMMLEERDSGSIFSNRNRSFGRHHSKKDQHQNSSGHSRSLSWSVSHSWSAAKQLQSISNNLIPPRASDVAATNGLAIPIFTISSVLMFVLWALVAAIPCQDRGLNVHFTIPRNFSWGTPFLSLYNRILEESKKRENRNANGLLKEICQVERCTRHMTDLVDSAQFPLTEEQRMEVEQGVQELTTVCDTFRNELDPLERQIREVFRKIMNCRTDGLDILSKPNDIE
;
A
#
# COMPACT_ATOMS: atom_id res chain seq x y z
N LEU A 1 -10.32 0.61 8.22
CA LEU A 1 -10.07 1.53 7.08
C LEU A 1 -10.85 1.03 5.87
N SER A 2 -11.34 1.86 4.96
CA SER A 2 -11.94 1.42 3.68
C SER A 2 -11.20 2.08 2.52
N ILE A 3 -11.37 1.58 1.29
CA ILE A 3 -10.72 2.19 0.12
C ILE A 3 -11.14 3.65 -0.01
N SER A 4 -12.44 3.94 0.05
CA SER A 4 -12.98 5.31 0.02
C SER A 4 -12.38 6.22 1.10
N TRP A 5 -12.14 5.71 2.32
CA TRP A 5 -11.52 6.50 3.38
C TRP A 5 -10.05 6.82 3.08
N ILE A 6 -9.29 5.85 2.57
CA ILE A 6 -7.89 6.06 2.16
C ILE A 6 -7.83 7.07 1.02
N ARG A 7 -8.72 6.94 0.04
CA ARG A 7 -8.84 7.88 -1.07
C ARG A 7 -9.04 9.32 -0.58
N LYS A 8 -9.98 9.53 0.34
CA LYS A 8 -10.21 10.83 0.97
C LYS A 8 -8.98 11.35 1.73
N LEU A 9 -8.25 10.48 2.43
CA LEU A 9 -7.01 10.86 3.10
C LEU A 9 -5.95 11.34 2.11
N LEU A 10 -5.76 10.63 1.00
CA LEU A 10 -4.81 11.00 -0.06
C LEU A 10 -5.20 12.33 -0.72
N ASP A 11 -6.49 12.55 -1.00
CA ASP A 11 -6.98 13.80 -1.57
C ASP A 11 -6.72 15.00 -0.63
N MET A 12 -6.99 14.84 0.67
CA MET A 12 -6.69 15.87 1.67
C MET A 12 -5.18 16.14 1.80
N PHE A 13 -4.36 15.10 1.71
CA PHE A 13 -2.91 15.24 1.74
C PHE A 13 -2.39 16.06 0.54
N VAL A 14 -2.91 15.81 -0.66
CA VAL A 14 -2.56 16.61 -1.85
C VAL A 14 -2.89 18.08 -1.63
N GLY A 15 -4.04 18.40 -1.06
CA GLY A 15 -4.40 19.77 -0.69
C GLY A 15 -3.40 20.41 0.28
N CYS A 16 -3.07 19.72 1.37
CA CYS A 16 -2.09 20.19 2.35
C CYS A 16 -0.70 20.43 1.72
N LEU A 17 -0.28 19.57 0.79
CA LEU A 17 1.01 19.68 0.12
C LEU A 17 1.06 20.88 -0.83
N GLU A 18 -0.03 21.17 -1.55
CA GLU A 18 -0.13 22.35 -2.41
C GLU A 18 -0.14 23.65 -1.58
N ASP A 19 -0.87 23.69 -0.46
CA ASP A 19 -0.85 24.84 0.45
C ASP A 19 0.57 25.07 1.00
N PHE A 20 1.26 24.01 1.40
CA PHE A 20 2.65 24.09 1.84
C PHE A 20 3.58 24.61 0.74
N LYS A 21 3.41 24.13 -0.49
CA LYS A 21 4.18 24.60 -1.64
C LYS A 21 3.99 26.10 -1.88
N VAL A 22 2.77 26.62 -1.76
CA VAL A 22 2.50 28.06 -1.85
C VAL A 22 3.23 28.84 -0.76
N ILE A 23 3.30 28.31 0.47
CA ILE A 23 4.07 28.92 1.57
C ILE A 23 5.56 29.00 1.21
N LEU A 24 6.16 27.92 0.68
CA LEU A 24 7.56 27.94 0.24
C LEU A 24 7.79 28.97 -0.87
N LEU A 25 6.92 28.99 -1.88
CA LEU A 25 7.04 29.90 -3.03
C LEU A 25 6.90 31.38 -2.65
N LYS A 26 6.11 31.72 -1.63
CA LYS A 26 5.98 33.09 -1.12
C LYS A 26 7.21 33.55 -0.33
N ASN A 27 8.00 32.62 0.21
CA ASN A 27 9.11 32.90 1.12
C ASN A 27 10.49 32.55 0.51
N LYS A 28 10.61 32.50 -0.82
CA LYS A 28 11.83 32.10 -1.55
C LYS A 28 13.13 32.77 -1.06
N GLY A 29 13.08 34.05 -0.71
CA GLY A 29 14.26 34.78 -0.22
C GLY A 29 14.73 34.37 1.18
N GLN A 30 13.93 33.60 1.93
CA GLN A 30 14.29 33.04 3.24
C GLN A 30 14.60 31.55 3.15
N THR A 31 14.06 30.82 2.17
CA THR A 31 14.21 29.36 2.06
C THR A 31 15.64 28.91 1.78
N SER A 32 16.46 29.74 1.13
CA SER A 32 17.89 29.46 0.89
C SER A 32 18.79 29.86 2.07
N LYS A 33 18.23 30.41 3.16
CA LYS A 33 18.98 30.92 4.31
C LYS A 33 18.95 29.95 5.48
N SER A 34 20.08 29.86 6.18
CA SER A 34 20.18 29.10 7.42
C SER A 34 19.39 29.76 8.56
N PRO A 35 18.68 28.99 9.42
CA PRO A 35 18.61 27.52 9.48
C PRO A 35 17.45 26.88 8.68
N LEU A 36 16.69 27.66 7.92
CA LEU A 36 15.48 27.20 7.24
C LEU A 36 15.78 26.19 6.11
N ASP A 37 16.87 26.40 5.39
CA ASP A 37 17.44 25.49 4.38
C ASP A 37 17.48 24.03 4.86
N ARG A 38 18.00 23.78 6.06
CA ARG A 38 18.13 22.44 6.66
C ARG A 38 16.79 21.76 6.90
N PHE A 39 15.79 22.51 7.38
CA PHE A 39 14.45 21.95 7.59
C PHE A 39 13.80 21.53 6.27
N ILE A 40 14.06 22.29 5.19
CA ILE A 40 13.55 22.00 3.86
C ILE A 40 14.26 20.77 3.28
N ASP A 41 15.58 20.69 3.39
CA ASP A 41 16.38 19.54 2.95
C ASP A 41 15.92 18.25 3.65
N ASP A 42 15.73 18.29 4.96
CA ASP A 42 15.21 17.17 5.74
C ASP A 42 13.81 16.73 5.25
N PHE A 43 12.94 17.70 4.92
CA PHE A 43 11.62 17.41 4.36
C PHE A 43 11.74 16.74 2.98
N PHE A 44 12.65 17.20 2.13
CA PHE A 44 12.85 16.60 0.82
C PHE A 44 13.51 15.22 0.90
N GLU A 45 14.40 14.96 1.85
CA GLU A 45 14.92 13.62 2.10
C GLU A 45 13.78 12.65 2.49
N ARG A 46 12.89 13.08 3.39
CA ARG A 46 11.67 12.33 3.75
C ARG A 46 10.76 12.11 2.53
N SER A 47 10.65 13.12 1.67
CA SER A 47 9.85 13.04 0.44
C SER A 47 10.35 11.95 -0.51
N VAL A 48 11.67 11.70 -0.60
CA VAL A 48 12.19 10.60 -1.43
C VAL A 48 11.75 9.25 -0.89
N LYS A 49 11.89 9.03 0.43
CA LYS A 49 11.43 7.81 1.11
C LYS A 49 9.91 7.61 0.94
N ALA A 50 9.15 8.70 0.90
CA ALA A 50 7.71 8.66 0.63
C ALA A 50 7.37 8.09 -0.76
N LEU A 51 8.20 8.37 -1.77
CA LEU A 51 8.02 7.85 -3.12
C LEU A 51 8.20 6.33 -3.18
N ASP A 52 9.16 5.79 -2.43
CA ASP A 52 9.36 4.35 -2.30
C ASP A 52 8.14 3.66 -1.69
N ILE A 53 7.52 4.28 -0.68
CA ILE A 53 6.27 3.78 -0.08
C ILE A 53 5.11 3.86 -1.09
N CYS A 54 5.01 4.93 -1.89
CA CYS A 54 3.99 5.02 -2.95
C CYS A 54 4.16 3.91 -4.00
N ASN A 55 5.40 3.58 -4.37
CA ASN A 55 5.69 2.46 -5.28
C ASN A 55 5.29 1.12 -4.67
N ALA A 56 5.70 0.85 -3.42
CA ALA A 56 5.29 -0.35 -2.71
C ALA A 56 3.77 -0.45 -2.55
N ALA A 57 3.09 0.69 -2.39
CA ALA A 57 1.65 0.74 -2.29
C ALA A 57 0.94 0.38 -3.60
N ARG A 58 1.48 0.85 -4.72
CA ARG A 58 1.02 0.44 -6.05
C ARG A 58 1.22 -1.06 -6.27
N ASP A 59 2.38 -1.60 -5.91
CA ASP A 59 2.66 -3.04 -6.04
C ASP A 59 1.70 -3.88 -5.17
N ALA A 60 1.37 -3.39 -3.98
CA ALA A 60 0.36 -3.99 -3.12
C ALA A 60 -1.04 -3.99 -3.77
N ILE A 61 -1.43 -2.93 -4.48
CA ILE A 61 -2.67 -2.91 -5.27
C ILE A 61 -2.64 -3.97 -6.36
N GLU A 62 -1.51 -4.15 -7.05
CA GLU A 62 -1.38 -5.20 -8.06
C GLU A 62 -1.52 -6.60 -7.45
N LYS A 63 -0.98 -6.84 -6.26
CA LYS A 63 -1.25 -8.09 -5.51
C LYS A 63 -2.74 -8.29 -5.24
N ILE A 64 -3.47 -7.26 -4.83
CA ILE A 64 -4.92 -7.35 -4.62
C ILE A 64 -5.65 -7.68 -5.93
N ARG A 65 -5.21 -7.14 -7.08
CA ARG A 65 -5.75 -7.53 -8.40
C ARG A 65 -5.48 -8.99 -8.74
N LEU A 66 -4.32 -9.53 -8.36
CA LEU A 66 -4.06 -10.96 -8.50
C LEU A 66 -5.04 -11.77 -7.64
N TRP A 67 -5.31 -11.35 -6.40
CA TRP A 67 -6.34 -12.00 -5.59
C TRP A 67 -7.70 -11.98 -6.26
N GLN A 68 -8.10 -10.83 -6.83
CA GLN A 68 -9.35 -10.69 -7.58
C GLN A 68 -9.44 -11.69 -8.74
N LYS A 69 -8.36 -11.91 -9.50
CA LYS A 69 -8.34 -12.91 -10.59
C LYS A 69 -8.63 -14.33 -10.10
N HIS A 70 -8.13 -14.70 -8.92
CA HIS A 70 -8.44 -16.01 -8.33
C HIS A 70 -9.89 -16.08 -7.84
N LEU A 71 -10.41 -15.01 -7.24
CA LEU A 71 -11.81 -14.93 -6.85
C LEU A 71 -12.75 -15.03 -8.07
N ASP A 72 -12.40 -14.40 -9.20
CA ASP A 72 -13.17 -14.51 -10.44
C ASP A 72 -13.23 -15.97 -10.97
N ILE A 73 -12.18 -16.77 -10.75
CA ILE A 73 -12.18 -18.21 -11.07
C ILE A 73 -13.14 -18.96 -10.16
N VAL A 74 -13.15 -18.65 -8.85
CA VAL A 74 -14.07 -19.25 -7.88
C VAL A 74 -15.51 -18.92 -8.25
N LEU A 75 -15.81 -17.65 -8.51
CA LEU A 75 -17.12 -17.18 -8.97
C LEU A 75 -17.53 -17.92 -10.24
N SER A 76 -16.68 -17.93 -11.27
CA SER A 76 -17.00 -18.62 -12.54
C SER A 76 -17.21 -20.13 -12.39
N ALA A 77 -16.59 -20.77 -11.40
CA ALA A 77 -16.75 -22.20 -11.15
C ALA A 77 -18.07 -22.52 -10.44
N LEU A 78 -18.47 -21.67 -9.48
CA LEU A 78 -19.61 -21.88 -8.60
C LEU A 78 -20.88 -21.11 -9.02
N GLU A 79 -20.80 -20.24 -10.03
CA GLU A 79 -21.95 -19.49 -10.55
C GLU A 79 -22.99 -20.46 -11.15
N ASN A 80 -24.18 -20.49 -10.54
CA ASN A 80 -25.27 -21.37 -10.90
C ASN A 80 -26.03 -20.81 -12.11
N ARG A 81 -25.57 -21.12 -13.33
CA ARG A 81 -26.19 -20.58 -14.55
C ARG A 81 -27.40 -21.36 -15.08
N GLN A 82 -27.70 -22.57 -14.60
CA GLN A 82 -28.91 -23.38 -14.97
C GLN A 82 -28.80 -24.88 -14.57
N ARG A 83 -27.66 -25.38 -14.07
CA ARG A 83 -27.42 -26.82 -13.80
C ARG A 83 -26.95 -27.05 -12.36
N ALA A 84 -27.33 -28.19 -11.78
CA ALA A 84 -26.83 -28.63 -10.49
C ALA A 84 -25.29 -28.61 -10.45
N LEU A 85 -24.74 -28.05 -9.37
CA LEU A 85 -23.30 -27.96 -9.17
C LEU A 85 -22.69 -29.36 -9.13
N SER A 86 -21.60 -29.53 -9.86
CA SER A 86 -20.87 -30.79 -9.99
C SER A 86 -19.60 -30.81 -9.15
N GLU A 87 -19.12 -32.01 -8.82
CA GLU A 87 -17.85 -32.18 -8.09
C GLU A 87 -16.66 -31.53 -8.81
N GLY A 88 -16.65 -31.54 -10.15
CA GLY A 88 -15.61 -30.88 -10.96
C GLY A 88 -15.54 -29.37 -10.74
N GLN A 89 -16.69 -28.69 -10.58
CA GLN A 89 -16.75 -27.26 -10.27
C GLN A 89 -16.16 -26.96 -8.89
N PHE A 90 -16.48 -27.78 -7.89
CA PHE A 90 -15.92 -27.64 -6.55
C PHE A 90 -14.41 -27.90 -6.51
N ARG A 91 -13.91 -28.89 -7.26
CA ARG A 91 -12.46 -29.12 -7.39
C ARG A 91 -11.74 -27.91 -8.00
N ARG A 92 -12.33 -27.25 -9.00
CA ARG A 92 -11.79 -26.02 -9.59
C ARG A 92 -11.79 -24.86 -8.61
N ALA A 93 -12.90 -24.65 -7.91
CA ALA A 93 -13.01 -23.61 -6.87
C ALA A 93 -11.99 -23.84 -5.75
N ARG A 94 -11.86 -25.08 -5.27
CA ARG A 94 -10.88 -25.48 -4.24
C ARG A 94 -9.47 -25.12 -4.65
N LYS A 95 -9.08 -25.45 -5.89
CA LYS A 95 -7.75 -25.13 -6.41
C LYS A 95 -7.50 -23.62 -6.42
N ALA A 96 -8.45 -22.83 -6.91
CA ALA A 96 -8.33 -21.37 -6.95
C ALA A 96 -8.25 -20.74 -5.55
N LEU A 97 -9.04 -21.23 -4.59
CA LEU A 97 -9.01 -20.81 -3.18
C LEU A 97 -7.68 -21.16 -2.51
N MET A 98 -7.14 -22.36 -2.76
CA MET A 98 -5.85 -22.78 -2.24
C MET A 98 -4.72 -21.90 -2.79
N ASP A 99 -4.71 -21.63 -4.11
CA ASP A 99 -3.71 -20.76 -4.73
C ASP A 99 -3.82 -19.32 -4.20
N LEU A 100 -5.05 -18.83 -3.95
CA LEU A 100 -5.29 -17.54 -3.31
C LEU A 100 -4.73 -17.50 -1.88
N ALA A 101 -4.98 -18.55 -1.08
CA ALA A 101 -4.48 -18.63 0.28
C ALA A 101 -2.95 -18.62 0.32
N LEU A 102 -2.28 -19.32 -0.60
CA LEU A 102 -0.82 -19.29 -0.73
C LEU A 102 -0.31 -17.88 -1.04
N MET A 103 -0.89 -17.19 -2.03
CA MET A 103 -0.51 -15.80 -2.35
C MET A 103 -0.71 -14.82 -1.18
N MET A 104 -1.71 -15.06 -0.34
CA MET A 104 -1.97 -14.25 0.86
C MET A 104 -1.03 -14.59 2.04
N LEU A 105 -0.24 -15.66 1.95
CA LEU A 105 0.71 -16.10 2.97
C LEU A 105 2.19 -15.84 2.59
N GLU A 106 2.51 -15.75 1.29
CA GLU A 106 3.87 -15.63 0.74
C GLU A 106 4.71 -14.41 1.20
N GLU A 107 4.21 -13.55 2.09
CA GLU A 107 4.95 -12.38 2.59
C GLU A 107 5.94 -12.68 3.72
N ARG A 108 5.90 -13.86 4.36
CA ARG A 108 6.76 -14.18 5.52
C ARG A 108 8.04 -14.97 5.21
N ASP A 109 8.13 -15.65 4.08
CA ASP A 109 9.28 -16.50 3.76
C ASP A 109 10.06 -15.99 2.54
N SER A 110 11.25 -15.46 2.84
CA SER A 110 12.35 -15.14 1.94
C SER A 110 12.51 -16.09 0.73
N GLY A 111 12.84 -15.52 -0.44
CA GLY A 111 13.89 -16.11 -1.29
C GLY A 111 13.51 -17.09 -2.40
N SER A 112 12.28 -17.10 -2.90
CA SER A 112 11.95 -17.86 -4.11
C SER A 112 10.93 -17.12 -4.96
N ILE A 113 11.41 -16.38 -5.96
CA ILE A 113 10.60 -16.02 -7.12
C ILE A 113 10.09 -17.35 -7.68
N PHE A 114 8.80 -17.64 -7.51
CA PHE A 114 8.12 -18.56 -8.40
C PHE A 114 8.27 -17.96 -9.79
N SER A 115 9.24 -18.48 -10.55
CA SER A 115 9.18 -18.40 -11.99
C SER A 115 7.84 -19.06 -12.32
N ASN A 116 6.85 -18.26 -12.69
CA ASN A 116 5.69 -18.74 -13.41
C ASN A 116 6.23 -19.25 -14.75
N ARG A 117 6.74 -20.47 -14.72
CA ARG A 117 7.08 -21.25 -15.90
C ARG A 117 5.74 -21.57 -16.53
N ASN A 118 5.29 -20.70 -17.43
CA ASN A 118 4.30 -21.02 -18.43
C ASN A 118 4.74 -22.35 -19.06
N ARG A 119 4.08 -23.45 -18.68
CA ARG A 119 4.16 -24.73 -19.38
C ARG A 119 3.48 -24.54 -20.73
N SER A 120 4.22 -23.97 -21.68
CA SER A 120 3.89 -24.11 -23.09
C SER A 120 4.24 -25.54 -23.49
N PHE A 121 3.28 -26.21 -24.12
CA PHE A 121 3.47 -27.50 -24.75
C PHE A 121 4.52 -27.34 -25.87
N GLY A 122 5.71 -27.91 -25.68
CA GLY A 122 6.81 -27.89 -26.64
C GLY A 122 7.51 -29.24 -26.66
N ARG A 123 7.55 -29.85 -27.84
CA ARG A 123 7.95 -31.24 -28.13
C ARG A 123 9.40 -31.57 -27.75
N HIS A 124 9.61 -32.85 -27.42
CA HIS A 124 10.90 -33.53 -27.39
C HIS A 124 11.79 -33.16 -28.58
N HIS A 125 13.04 -32.75 -28.31
CA HIS A 125 14.20 -33.22 -29.06
C HIS A 125 15.47 -33.14 -28.20
N SER A 126 16.26 -34.20 -28.25
CA SER A 126 17.58 -34.30 -27.65
C SER A 126 18.58 -33.41 -28.40
N LYS A 127 19.52 -32.80 -27.66
CA LYS A 127 20.97 -32.95 -27.87
C LYS A 127 21.77 -32.20 -26.79
N LYS A 128 22.89 -32.83 -26.46
CA LYS A 128 24.04 -32.35 -25.68
C LYS A 128 24.60 -31.06 -26.29
N ASP A 129 24.96 -30.08 -25.47
CA ASP A 129 26.27 -29.42 -25.53
C ASP A 129 26.48 -28.44 -24.36
N GLN A 130 27.73 -28.03 -24.23
CA GLN A 130 28.50 -27.76 -23.02
C GLN A 130 28.66 -26.23 -22.79
N HIS A 131 28.99 -25.88 -21.54
CA HIS A 131 29.60 -24.62 -21.08
C HIS A 131 28.75 -23.35 -20.92
N GLN A 132 28.73 -22.92 -19.65
CA GLN A 132 28.82 -21.55 -19.13
C GLN A 132 28.39 -20.41 -20.06
N ASN A 133 27.28 -19.77 -19.72
CA ASN A 133 27.30 -18.32 -19.69
C ASN A 133 26.40 -17.79 -18.58
N SER A 134 26.92 -16.76 -17.94
CA SER A 134 26.36 -15.97 -16.86
C SER A 134 24.86 -15.76 -16.99
N SER A 135 24.17 -15.90 -15.86
CA SER A 135 22.78 -15.48 -15.66
C SER A 135 22.67 -13.98 -15.92
N GLY A 136 22.53 -13.63 -17.20
CA GLY A 136 22.12 -12.30 -17.62
C GLY A 136 20.83 -11.98 -16.92
N HIS A 137 20.93 -11.12 -15.90
CA HIS A 137 19.80 -10.37 -15.39
C HIS A 137 19.19 -9.67 -16.59
N SER A 138 18.12 -10.26 -17.11
CA SER A 138 17.18 -9.52 -17.95
C SER A 138 16.76 -8.36 -17.09
N ARG A 139 17.31 -7.17 -17.37
CA ARG A 139 16.82 -5.91 -16.85
C ARG A 139 15.44 -5.71 -17.43
N SER A 140 14.45 -6.44 -16.92
CA SER A 140 13.10 -5.95 -16.91
C SER A 140 13.18 -4.62 -16.16
N LEU A 141 12.72 -3.55 -16.80
CA LEU A 141 12.33 -2.32 -16.12
C LEU A 141 11.09 -2.56 -15.25
N SER A 142 11.04 -3.70 -14.55
CA SER A 142 10.07 -3.97 -13.52
C SER A 142 10.44 -3.04 -12.38
N TRP A 143 9.56 -2.10 -12.08
CA TRP A 143 9.59 -1.22 -10.91
C TRP A 143 9.35 -2.01 -9.61
N SER A 144 9.88 -3.23 -9.53
CA SER A 144 9.75 -4.13 -8.41
C SER A 144 10.67 -3.65 -7.29
N VAL A 145 10.10 -3.55 -6.10
CA VAL A 145 10.84 -3.25 -4.89
C VAL A 145 11.83 -4.39 -4.57
N SER A 146 13.03 -4.05 -4.06
CA SER A 146 14.06 -5.06 -3.73
C SER A 146 13.60 -6.01 -2.63
N HIS A 147 14.09 -7.25 -2.65
CA HIS A 147 13.82 -8.24 -1.59
C HIS A 147 14.23 -7.79 -0.17
N SER A 148 15.14 -6.80 -0.07
CA SER A 148 15.61 -6.22 1.18
C SER A 148 14.75 -5.07 1.71
N TRP A 149 13.71 -4.66 0.99
CA TRP A 149 12.85 -3.55 1.38
C TRP A 149 11.92 -3.91 2.53
N SER A 150 11.62 -2.91 3.35
CA SER A 150 10.74 -3.05 4.50
C SER A 150 9.99 -1.74 4.69
N ALA A 151 8.66 -1.82 4.72
CA ALA A 151 7.82 -0.65 4.97
C ALA A 151 8.10 -0.08 6.37
N ALA A 152 8.28 -0.94 7.38
CA ALA A 152 8.62 -0.55 8.75
C ALA A 152 9.94 0.24 8.81
N LYS A 153 10.99 -0.23 8.13
CA LYS A 153 12.28 0.48 8.09
C LYS A 153 12.15 1.83 7.39
N GLN A 154 11.40 1.91 6.30
CA GLN A 154 11.14 3.18 5.61
C GLN A 154 10.40 4.15 6.53
N LEU A 155 9.30 3.72 7.15
CA LEU A 155 8.53 4.52 8.11
C LEU A 155 9.38 4.99 9.30
N GLN A 156 10.19 4.10 9.88
CA GLN A 156 11.09 4.45 10.98
C GLN A 156 12.12 5.51 10.54
N SER A 157 12.70 5.37 9.34
CA SER A 157 13.69 6.31 8.81
C SER A 157 13.11 7.69 8.49
N ILE A 158 11.80 7.79 8.21
CA ILE A 158 11.09 9.06 8.06
C ILE A 158 10.80 9.65 9.45
N SER A 159 10.42 8.82 10.42
CA SER A 159 10.03 9.24 11.76
C SER A 159 11.20 9.67 12.65
N ASN A 160 12.38 9.04 12.54
CA ASN A 160 13.50 9.24 13.47
C ASN A 160 13.98 10.70 13.56
N ASN A 161 13.85 11.47 12.48
CA ASN A 161 14.30 12.85 12.39
C ASN A 161 13.13 13.86 12.38
N LEU A 162 11.92 13.41 12.72
CA LEU A 162 10.74 14.27 12.77
C LEU A 162 10.57 14.85 14.18
N ILE A 163 11.34 15.90 14.47
CA ILE A 163 11.37 16.56 15.78
C ILE A 163 10.61 17.88 15.72
N PRO A 164 9.77 18.21 16.72
CA PRO A 164 9.12 19.51 16.79
C PRO A 164 10.13 20.66 16.89
N PRO A 165 9.94 21.78 16.15
CA PRO A 165 10.86 22.90 16.17
C PRO A 165 10.87 23.56 17.54
N ARG A 166 12.05 23.91 18.05
CA ARG A 166 12.19 24.61 19.34
C ARG A 166 11.82 26.08 19.17
N ALA A 167 11.52 26.76 20.28
CA ALA A 167 11.20 28.19 20.27
C ALA A 167 12.29 29.04 19.58
N SER A 168 13.58 28.67 19.76
CA SER A 168 14.70 29.29 19.06
C SER A 168 14.65 29.11 17.55
N ASP A 169 14.29 27.90 17.10
CA ASP A 169 14.23 27.56 15.67
C ASP A 169 13.04 28.29 15.01
N VAL A 170 11.92 28.40 15.74
CA VAL A 170 10.74 29.18 15.32
C VAL A 170 11.11 30.66 15.18
N ALA A 171 11.79 31.26 16.16
CA ALA A 171 12.23 32.65 16.10
C ALA A 171 13.21 32.89 14.94
N ALA A 172 14.20 32.00 14.77
CA ALA A 172 15.23 32.12 13.73
C ALA A 172 14.68 31.95 12.29
N THR A 173 13.55 31.27 12.12
CA THR A 173 12.92 31.04 10.81
C THR A 173 11.69 31.91 10.57
N ASN A 174 11.47 32.95 11.40
CA ASN A 174 10.25 33.78 11.36
C ASN A 174 8.96 32.95 11.37
N GLY A 175 8.98 31.80 12.06
CA GLY A 175 7.86 30.86 12.15
C GLY A 175 7.77 29.82 11.03
N LEU A 176 8.59 29.88 9.98
CA LEU A 176 8.52 28.97 8.82
C LEU A 176 8.90 27.51 9.14
N ALA A 177 9.60 27.25 10.25
CA ALA A 177 9.84 25.87 10.71
C ALA A 177 8.52 25.13 11.08
N ILE A 178 7.49 25.85 11.52
CA ILE A 178 6.19 25.28 11.92
C ILE A 178 5.45 24.60 10.75
N PRO A 179 5.21 25.27 9.60
CA PRO A 179 4.55 24.63 8.47
C PRO A 179 5.36 23.45 7.91
N ILE A 180 6.69 23.51 7.91
CA ILE A 180 7.55 22.38 7.48
C ILE A 180 7.38 21.17 8.40
N PHE A 181 7.38 21.39 9.72
CA PHE A 181 7.12 20.32 10.70
C PHE A 181 5.71 19.74 10.55
N THR A 182 4.72 20.61 10.31
CA THR A 182 3.32 20.21 10.14
C THR A 182 3.15 19.34 8.90
N ILE A 183 3.62 19.76 7.72
CA ILE A 183 3.51 18.96 6.50
C ILE A 183 4.32 17.66 6.60
N SER A 184 5.48 17.68 7.28
CA SER A 184 6.28 16.46 7.50
C SER A 184 5.52 15.44 8.37
N SER A 185 4.79 15.92 9.37
CA SER A 185 3.95 15.09 10.25
C SER A 185 2.74 14.52 9.51
N VAL A 186 2.08 15.33 8.67
CA VAL A 186 0.98 14.88 7.81
C VAL A 186 1.47 13.85 6.78
N LEU A 187 2.59 14.11 6.10
CA LEU A 187 3.22 13.17 5.17
C LEU A 187 3.48 11.82 5.86
N MET A 188 4.15 11.84 7.00
CA MET A 188 4.45 10.64 7.79
C MET A 188 3.18 9.87 8.17
N PHE A 189 2.14 10.56 8.65
CA PHE A 189 0.87 9.93 8.99
C PHE A 189 0.17 9.28 7.80
N VAL A 190 0.14 9.96 6.65
CA VAL A 190 -0.50 9.47 5.43
C VAL A 190 0.20 8.21 4.93
N LEU A 191 1.54 8.21 4.90
CA LEU A 191 2.34 7.05 4.51
C LEU A 191 2.16 5.88 5.49
N TRP A 192 2.15 6.15 6.80
CA TRP A 192 1.91 5.15 7.82
C TRP A 192 0.50 4.53 7.70
N ALA A 193 -0.53 5.35 7.51
CA ALA A 193 -1.90 4.88 7.34
C ALA A 193 -2.07 4.08 6.04
N LEU A 194 -1.38 4.48 4.96
CA LEU A 194 -1.35 3.73 3.71
C LEU A 194 -0.72 2.35 3.92
N VAL A 195 0.50 2.28 4.49
CA VAL A 195 1.18 1.01 4.82
C VAL A 195 0.34 0.12 5.73
N ALA A 196 -0.39 0.69 6.69
CA ALA A 196 -1.29 -0.07 7.55
C ALA A 196 -2.49 -0.66 6.78
N ALA A 197 -2.98 0.05 5.77
CA ALA A 197 -4.20 -0.31 5.03
C ALA A 197 -3.99 -1.48 4.06
N ILE A 198 -2.89 -1.49 3.31
CA ILE A 198 -2.62 -2.39 2.17
C ILE A 198 -1.55 -3.46 2.48
N PRO A 199 -1.45 -4.54 1.69
CA PRO A 199 -0.48 -5.63 1.90
C PRO A 199 0.93 -5.22 1.46
N CYS A 200 1.61 -4.49 2.35
CA CYS A 200 3.03 -4.17 2.20
C CYS A 200 3.93 -5.19 2.91
N GLN A 201 5.14 -5.38 2.40
CA GLN A 201 6.16 -6.19 3.05
C GLN A 201 6.65 -5.53 4.34
N ASP A 202 6.73 -6.32 5.42
CA ASP A 202 7.23 -5.91 6.74
C ASP A 202 6.60 -4.59 7.21
N ARG A 203 5.27 -4.60 7.43
CA ARG A 203 4.48 -3.40 7.77
C ARG A 203 4.82 -2.73 9.09
N GLY A 204 5.47 -3.44 10.03
CA GLY A 204 5.78 -3.03 11.40
C GLY A 204 5.36 -1.60 11.77
N LEU A 205 4.16 -1.44 12.33
CA LEU A 205 3.49 -0.15 12.53
C LEU A 205 3.94 0.60 13.80
N ASN A 206 5.11 0.26 14.34
CA ASN A 206 5.66 0.78 15.59
C ASN A 206 6.31 2.18 15.38
N VAL A 207 5.52 3.15 14.94
CA VAL A 207 5.92 4.55 14.83
C VAL A 207 5.33 5.32 16.00
N HIS A 208 6.08 6.25 16.60
CA HIS A 208 5.55 7.12 17.65
C HIS A 208 5.44 8.56 17.14
N PHE A 209 4.22 9.11 17.14
CA PHE A 209 3.99 10.51 16.82
C PHE A 209 4.02 11.37 18.08
N THR A 210 4.93 12.33 18.11
CA THR A 210 5.03 13.32 19.20
C THR A 210 4.60 14.68 18.68
N ILE A 211 3.36 15.08 18.96
CA ILE A 211 2.84 16.40 18.60
C ILE A 211 2.70 17.26 19.87
N PRO A 212 3.41 18.40 19.96
CA PRO A 212 3.25 19.34 21.07
C PRO A 212 1.81 19.84 21.23
N ARG A 213 1.36 20.00 22.50
CA ARG A 213 -0.02 20.39 22.84
C ARG A 213 -0.41 21.80 22.38
N ASN A 214 0.55 22.66 22.07
CA ASN A 214 0.30 24.00 21.54
C ASN A 214 -0.20 23.99 20.09
N PHE A 215 -0.07 22.87 19.38
CA PHE A 215 -0.66 22.72 18.05
C PHE A 215 -2.12 22.28 18.15
N SER A 216 -3.05 23.13 17.72
CA SER A 216 -4.50 22.85 17.76
C SER A 216 -4.91 21.62 16.95
N TRP A 217 -4.15 21.28 15.91
CA TRP A 217 -4.36 20.08 15.08
C TRP A 217 -3.83 18.79 15.73
N GLY A 218 -3.01 18.88 16.79
CA GLY A 218 -2.36 17.73 17.40
C GLY A 218 -3.33 16.72 18.04
N THR A 219 -4.33 17.21 18.77
CA THR A 219 -5.35 16.34 19.40
C THR A 219 -6.17 15.53 18.37
N PRO A 220 -6.80 16.13 17.34
CA PRO A 220 -7.53 15.35 16.34
C PRO A 220 -6.61 14.42 15.54
N PHE A 221 -5.37 14.83 15.26
CA PHE A 221 -4.36 13.98 14.61
C PHE A 221 -4.05 12.73 15.44
N LEU A 222 -3.73 12.90 16.72
CA LEU A 222 -3.40 11.78 17.62
C LEU A 222 -4.62 10.87 17.87
N SER A 223 -5.84 11.43 17.86
CA SER A 223 -7.07 10.64 17.95
C SER A 223 -7.22 9.70 16.74
N LEU A 224 -6.98 10.18 15.52
CA LEU A 224 -7.01 9.34 14.32
C LEU A 224 -5.93 8.26 14.36
N TYR A 225 -4.70 8.65 14.71
CA TYR A 225 -3.58 7.74 14.85
C TYR A 225 -3.88 6.60 15.85
N ASN A 226 -4.33 6.94 17.05
CA ASN A 226 -4.63 5.94 18.09
C ASN A 226 -5.74 4.97 17.67
N ARG A 227 -6.80 5.45 17.02
CA ARG A 227 -7.88 4.58 16.52
C ARG A 227 -7.38 3.58 15.48
N ILE A 228 -6.51 3.99 14.57
CA ILE A 228 -5.93 3.08 13.58
C ILE A 228 -4.98 2.08 14.24
N LEU A 229 -4.17 2.53 15.21
CA LEU A 229 -3.26 1.68 15.97
C LEU A 229 -3.99 0.63 16.82
N GLU A 230 -5.11 1.00 17.46
CA GLU A 230 -5.94 0.04 18.19
C GLU A 230 -6.52 -1.03 17.27
N GLU A 231 -7.02 -0.62 16.09
CA GLU A 231 -7.50 -1.57 15.08
C GLU A 231 -6.37 -2.45 14.52
N SER A 232 -5.14 -1.94 14.41
CA SER A 232 -4.00 -2.73 13.97
C SER A 232 -3.64 -3.83 14.95
N LYS A 233 -3.60 -3.51 16.25
CA LYS A 233 -3.32 -4.48 17.32
C LYS A 233 -4.34 -5.61 17.37
N LYS A 234 -5.63 -5.33 17.13
CA LYS A 234 -6.69 -6.36 17.05
C LYS A 234 -6.45 -7.37 15.91
N ARG A 235 -5.74 -6.96 14.86
CA ARG A 235 -5.50 -7.76 13.64
C ARG A 235 -4.10 -8.38 13.57
N GLU A 236 -3.15 -7.91 14.37
CA GLU A 236 -1.77 -8.39 14.38
C GLU A 236 -1.68 -9.90 14.67
N ASN A 237 -2.47 -10.40 15.62
CA ASN A 237 -2.50 -11.82 15.99
C ASN A 237 -3.04 -12.76 14.90
N ARG A 238 -3.57 -12.23 13.79
CA ARG A 238 -4.26 -13.01 12.74
C ARG A 238 -3.48 -13.11 11.43
N ASN A 239 -2.23 -12.65 11.38
CA ASN A 239 -1.46 -12.53 10.13
C ASN A 239 -2.25 -11.82 9.02
N ALA A 240 -3.06 -10.81 9.39
CA ALA A 240 -3.95 -10.13 8.46
C ALA A 240 -3.17 -9.34 7.41
N ASN A 241 -3.60 -9.35 6.15
CA ASN A 241 -2.89 -8.72 5.03
C ASN A 241 -3.05 -7.18 4.96
N GLY A 242 -3.78 -6.57 5.88
CA GLY A 242 -4.09 -5.15 5.83
C GLY A 242 -5.21 -4.77 6.79
N LEU A 243 -5.45 -3.47 6.92
CA LEU A 243 -6.57 -2.92 7.69
C LEU A 243 -7.73 -2.44 6.80
N LEU A 244 -7.60 -2.53 5.47
CA LEU A 244 -8.70 -2.31 4.55
C LEU A 244 -9.84 -3.30 4.81
N LYS A 245 -11.05 -2.76 4.94
CA LYS A 245 -12.27 -3.50 5.19
C LYS A 245 -12.51 -4.53 4.08
N GLU A 246 -12.25 -4.14 2.85
CA GLU A 246 -12.43 -4.95 1.65
C GLU A 246 -11.48 -6.16 1.66
N ILE A 247 -10.21 -5.98 2.07
CA ILE A 247 -9.27 -7.09 2.28
C ILE A 247 -9.78 -8.03 3.37
N CYS A 248 -10.25 -7.50 4.50
CA CYS A 248 -10.80 -8.33 5.57
C CYS A 248 -12.06 -9.09 5.14
N GLN A 249 -12.86 -8.51 4.24
CA GLN A 249 -14.00 -9.20 3.64
C GLN A 249 -13.54 -10.35 2.74
N VAL A 250 -12.51 -10.15 1.90
CA VAL A 250 -11.89 -11.25 1.14
C VAL A 250 -11.41 -12.36 2.07
N GLU A 251 -10.64 -12.03 3.11
CA GLU A 251 -10.13 -13.02 4.07
C GLU A 251 -11.25 -13.83 4.74
N ARG A 252 -12.40 -13.20 4.99
CA ARG A 252 -13.57 -13.89 5.54
C ARG A 252 -14.26 -14.76 4.50
N CYS A 253 -14.53 -14.23 3.32
CA CYS A 253 -15.24 -14.94 2.26
C CYS A 253 -14.42 -16.12 1.76
N THR A 254 -13.10 -15.95 1.56
CA THR A 254 -12.20 -17.03 1.16
C THR A 254 -12.20 -18.16 2.18
N ARG A 255 -12.10 -17.87 3.49
CA ARG A 255 -12.17 -18.92 4.52
C ARG A 255 -13.50 -19.66 4.51
N HIS A 256 -14.60 -18.92 4.51
CA HIS A 256 -15.95 -19.50 4.46
C HIS A 256 -16.15 -20.39 3.23
N MET A 257 -15.72 -19.92 2.05
CA MET A 257 -15.84 -20.69 0.82
C MET A 257 -14.93 -21.92 0.79
N THR A 258 -13.74 -21.84 1.38
CA THR A 258 -12.87 -23.02 1.54
C THR A 258 -13.55 -24.08 2.41
N ASP A 259 -14.13 -23.68 3.55
CA ASP A 259 -14.84 -24.59 4.45
C ASP A 259 -16.04 -25.27 3.74
N LEU A 260 -16.82 -24.50 2.97
CA LEU A 260 -17.93 -25.04 2.16
C LEU A 260 -17.46 -26.01 1.07
N VAL A 261 -16.37 -25.67 0.37
CA VAL A 261 -15.86 -26.49 -0.72
C VAL A 261 -15.20 -27.78 -0.19
N ASP A 262 -14.61 -27.74 1.01
CA ASP A 262 -13.97 -28.89 1.65
C ASP A 262 -14.98 -29.84 2.32
N SER A 263 -16.09 -29.31 2.85
CA SER A 263 -17.15 -30.10 3.51
C SER A 263 -18.22 -30.66 2.56
N ALA A 264 -18.23 -30.23 1.29
CA ALA A 264 -19.19 -30.66 0.29
C ALA A 264 -19.19 -32.18 0.05
N GLN A 265 -20.38 -32.78 0.10
CA GLN A 265 -20.64 -34.17 -0.29
C GLN A 265 -21.65 -34.17 -1.44
N PHE A 266 -21.36 -34.91 -2.50
CA PHE A 266 -22.22 -34.93 -3.69
C PHE A 266 -23.17 -36.14 -3.68
N PRO A 267 -24.46 -35.95 -4.05
CA PRO A 267 -25.09 -34.68 -4.47
C PRO A 267 -25.31 -33.72 -3.28
N LEU A 268 -25.15 -32.41 -3.52
CA LEU A 268 -25.32 -31.38 -2.48
C LEU A 268 -26.76 -31.34 -1.95
N THR A 269 -26.90 -31.15 -0.64
CA THR A 269 -28.19 -30.85 -0.01
C THR A 269 -28.68 -29.45 -0.39
N GLU A 270 -29.96 -29.18 -0.16
CA GLU A 270 -30.53 -27.86 -0.48
C GLU A 270 -29.93 -26.76 0.40
N GLU A 271 -29.65 -27.07 1.67
CA GLU A 271 -28.98 -26.16 2.60
C GLU A 271 -27.57 -25.81 2.12
N GLN A 272 -26.79 -26.81 1.68
CA GLN A 272 -25.45 -26.58 1.15
C GLN A 272 -25.47 -25.75 -0.14
N ARG A 273 -26.49 -25.91 -0.98
CA ARG A 273 -26.65 -25.08 -2.19
C ARG A 273 -26.93 -23.63 -1.83
N MET A 274 -27.87 -23.40 -0.90
CA MET A 274 -28.19 -22.07 -0.39
C MET A 274 -26.98 -21.38 0.23
N GLU A 275 -26.18 -22.09 1.03
CA GLU A 275 -24.95 -21.55 1.63
C GLU A 275 -23.90 -21.18 0.58
N VAL A 276 -23.74 -22.01 -0.46
CA VAL A 276 -22.83 -21.74 -1.58
C VAL A 276 -23.30 -20.52 -2.39
N GLU A 277 -24.60 -20.42 -2.66
CA GLU A 277 -25.18 -19.27 -3.37
C GLU A 277 -24.99 -17.97 -2.58
N GLN A 278 -25.21 -18.00 -1.26
CA GLN A 278 -24.92 -16.86 -0.39
C GLN A 278 -23.43 -16.49 -0.41
N GLY A 279 -22.54 -17.47 -0.30
CA GLY A 279 -21.09 -17.25 -0.33
C GLY A 279 -20.60 -16.66 -1.66
N VAL A 280 -21.17 -17.13 -2.78
CA VAL A 280 -20.94 -16.56 -4.12
C VAL A 280 -21.42 -15.10 -4.18
N GLN A 281 -22.60 -14.79 -3.63
CA GLN A 281 -23.11 -13.41 -3.57
C GLN A 281 -22.20 -12.47 -2.77
N GLU A 282 -21.71 -12.91 -1.60
CA GLU A 282 -20.76 -12.15 -0.79
C GLU A 282 -19.45 -11.91 -1.56
N LEU A 283 -18.92 -12.93 -2.22
CA LEU A 283 -17.73 -12.82 -3.05
C LEU A 283 -17.91 -11.85 -4.23
N THR A 284 -19.04 -11.91 -4.92
CA THR A 284 -19.36 -11.02 -6.04
C THR A 284 -19.34 -9.56 -5.57
N THR A 285 -19.96 -9.27 -4.43
CA THR A 285 -20.00 -7.91 -3.85
C THR A 285 -18.59 -7.36 -3.59
N VAL A 286 -17.69 -8.19 -3.06
CA VAL A 286 -16.30 -7.77 -2.78
C VAL A 286 -15.51 -7.60 -4.08
N CYS A 287 -15.66 -8.51 -5.04
CA CYS A 287 -15.01 -8.42 -6.35
C CYS A 287 -15.45 -7.19 -7.15
N ASP A 288 -16.74 -6.84 -7.09
CA ASP A 288 -17.26 -5.62 -7.70
C ASP A 288 -16.69 -4.37 -7.04
N THR A 289 -16.57 -4.38 -5.71
CA THR A 289 -15.90 -3.28 -4.98
C THR A 289 -14.47 -3.11 -5.47
N PHE A 290 -13.69 -4.19 -5.59
CA PHE A 290 -12.33 -4.11 -6.12
C PHE A 290 -12.28 -3.62 -7.56
N ARG A 291 -13.16 -4.12 -8.44
CA ARG A 291 -13.23 -3.70 -9.85
C ARG A 291 -13.47 -2.20 -9.99
N ASN A 292 -14.30 -1.64 -9.12
CA ASN A 292 -14.69 -0.23 -9.18
C ASN A 292 -13.70 0.70 -8.46
N GLU A 293 -13.11 0.27 -7.34
CA GLU A 293 -12.37 1.15 -6.43
C GLU A 293 -10.84 1.04 -6.50
N LEU A 294 -10.26 -0.07 -6.98
CA LEU A 294 -8.80 -0.21 -7.05
C LEU A 294 -8.16 0.74 -8.07
N ASP A 295 -8.77 0.92 -9.23
CA ASP A 295 -8.25 1.82 -10.27
C ASP A 295 -8.28 3.30 -9.85
N PRO A 296 -9.37 3.82 -9.24
CA PRO A 296 -9.35 5.15 -8.63
C PRO A 296 -8.29 5.29 -7.53
N LEU A 297 -8.13 4.27 -6.67
CA LEU A 297 -7.13 4.30 -5.59
C LEU A 297 -5.70 4.36 -6.18
N GLU A 298 -5.38 3.53 -7.17
CA GLU A 298 -4.05 3.56 -7.80
C GLU A 298 -3.79 4.92 -8.46
N ARG A 299 -4.78 5.48 -9.16
CA ARG A 299 -4.66 6.82 -9.76
C ARG A 299 -4.34 7.89 -8.73
N GLN A 300 -4.99 7.87 -7.57
CA GLN A 300 -4.69 8.82 -6.49
C GLN A 300 -3.31 8.61 -5.87
N ILE A 301 -2.84 7.37 -5.70
CA ILE A 301 -1.47 7.10 -5.24
C ILE A 301 -0.45 7.64 -6.24
N ARG A 302 -0.70 7.48 -7.55
CA ARG A 302 0.15 8.06 -8.60
C ARG A 302 0.14 9.58 -8.58
N GLU A 303 -1.01 10.19 -8.29
CA GLU A 303 -1.11 11.63 -8.17
C GLU A 303 -0.32 12.14 -6.95
N VAL A 304 -0.46 11.50 -5.80
CA VAL A 304 0.36 11.77 -4.61
C VAL A 304 1.85 11.68 -4.92
N PHE A 305 2.28 10.61 -5.60
CA PHE A 305 3.66 10.46 -6.05
C PHE A 305 4.13 11.65 -6.90
N ARG A 306 3.34 12.03 -7.91
CA ARG A 306 3.66 13.17 -8.79
C ARG A 306 3.73 14.48 -8.03
N LYS A 307 2.80 14.71 -7.10
CA LYS A 307 2.72 15.93 -6.29
C LYS A 307 3.91 16.07 -5.35
N ILE A 308 4.32 14.98 -4.70
CA ILE A 308 5.55 14.93 -3.88
C ILE A 308 6.77 15.22 -4.75
N MET A 309 6.90 14.55 -5.90
CA MET A 309 8.00 14.79 -6.85
C MET A 309 8.08 16.26 -7.28
N ASN A 310 6.97 16.83 -7.74
CA ASN A 310 6.91 18.21 -8.20
C ASN A 310 7.23 19.19 -7.07
N CYS A 311 6.72 18.97 -5.85
CA CYS A 311 7.03 19.81 -4.70
C CYS A 311 8.53 19.80 -4.38
N ARG A 312 9.19 18.63 -4.51
CA ARG A 312 10.63 18.49 -4.31
C ARG A 312 11.43 19.17 -5.42
N THR A 313 11.08 18.93 -6.70
CA THR A 313 11.78 19.56 -7.83
C THR A 313 11.71 21.08 -7.75
N ASP A 314 10.51 21.63 -7.58
CA ASP A 314 10.33 23.08 -7.50
C ASP A 314 11.04 23.68 -6.28
N GLY A 315 11.09 22.93 -5.17
CA GLY A 315 11.81 23.33 -3.96
C GLY A 315 13.33 23.33 -4.14
N LEU A 316 13.88 22.30 -4.77
CA LEU A 316 15.31 22.22 -5.08
C LEU A 316 15.73 23.31 -6.07
N ASP A 317 14.88 23.67 -7.02
CA ASP A 317 15.14 24.77 -7.95
C ASP A 317 15.22 26.13 -7.22
N ILE A 318 14.46 26.31 -6.13
CA ILE A 318 14.53 27.51 -5.28
C ILE A 318 15.82 27.52 -4.45
N LEU A 319 16.26 26.37 -3.94
CA LEU A 319 17.49 26.23 -3.15
C LEU A 319 18.76 26.34 -4.02
N SER A 320 18.69 25.89 -5.27
CA SER A 320 19.84 25.85 -6.20
C SER A 320 20.11 27.18 -6.88
N LYS A 321 19.14 28.10 -6.89
CA LYS A 321 19.37 29.45 -7.41
C LYS A 321 20.23 30.20 -6.39
N PRO A 322 21.45 30.62 -6.76
CA PRO A 322 22.19 31.57 -5.95
C PRO A 322 21.28 32.76 -5.67
N ASN A 323 21.42 33.38 -4.50
CA ASN A 323 20.91 34.73 -4.32
C ASN A 323 21.69 35.64 -5.29
N ASP A 324 21.29 35.68 -6.56
CA ASP A 324 21.63 36.76 -7.48
C ASP A 324 20.84 37.97 -7.00
N ILE A 325 21.42 38.66 -6.01
CA ILE A 325 20.98 39.94 -5.43
C ILE A 325 22.32 40.62 -5.10
N GLU A 326 22.84 41.55 -5.91
CA GLU A 326 22.36 42.93 -6.16
C GLU A 326 22.26 43.77 -4.88
#